data_AF-A0A7C4EV01-F1
#
_entry.id   AF-A0A7C4EV01-F1
#
_cell.length_a   1.000
_cell.length_b   1.000
_cell.length_c   1.000
_cell.angle_alpha   90.00
_cell.angle_beta   90.00
_cell.angle_gamma   90.00
#
_symmetry.space_group_name_H-M   'P 1'
#
loop_
_entity.id
_entity.type
_entity.pdbx_description
1 polymer ?
#
loop_
_entity_poly.entity_id
_entity_poly.type
_entity_poly.pdbx_seq_one_letter_code
_entity_poly.pdbx_strand_id
1 'polypeptide(L)'
;MAQKISIVLVSEKNGKSYSVKLHPGLLLLILLTALGGVLAAIVSSTGYIMMLKRHNDLLSSHERLAYEVQRLRQDYHDRSTAAQPTTAKPTVSDVPAASVQDNEPPRTAEQAGGAPSALALDAVTVENLPDGEALQVSFKLINRAAGTRISGYLFVIAHTTESIPPVFKSWPDAVLEGGTPRDFRQGSFFSITQYKRVTCRIEQAAAGIPMNRVTIVLYSKSGSRVLQQEYSTPSRRVSAHEETLL
;
A
#
# COMPACT_ATOMS: atom_id res chain seq x y z
N MET A 1 50.38 25.26 -6.20
CA MET A 1 50.26 26.73 -6.26
C MET A 1 48.78 27.06 -6.37
N ALA A 2 48.18 27.78 -5.41
CA ALA A 2 46.75 28.10 -5.44
C ALA A 2 46.49 29.28 -6.39
N GLN A 3 45.73 29.05 -7.46
CA GLN A 3 45.36 30.08 -8.44
C GLN A 3 44.38 31.06 -7.78
N LYS A 4 44.72 32.35 -7.79
CA LYS A 4 44.01 33.40 -7.03
C LYS A 4 43.16 34.23 -7.99
N ILE A 5 41.84 34.04 -7.95
CA ILE A 5 40.90 34.76 -8.82
C ILE A 5 40.39 35.99 -8.05
N SER A 6 40.62 37.19 -8.61
CA SER A 6 40.16 38.45 -8.04
C SER A 6 39.19 39.10 -9.01
N ILE A 7 37.93 39.29 -8.59
CA ILE A 7 36.94 40.02 -9.38
C ILE A 7 36.94 41.47 -8.89
N VAL A 8 37.12 42.41 -9.82
CA VAL A 8 37.07 43.85 -9.54
C VAL A 8 35.75 44.38 -10.09
N LEU A 9 34.85 44.77 -9.18
CA LEU A 9 33.58 45.39 -9.52
C LEU A 9 33.77 46.92 -9.40
N VAL A 10 33.50 47.66 -10.48
CA VAL A 10 33.58 49.12 -10.50
C VAL A 10 32.17 49.69 -10.46
N SER A 11 31.86 50.48 -9.44
CA SER A 11 30.56 51.15 -9.32
C SER A 11 30.55 52.43 -10.18
N GLU A 12 29.66 52.47 -11.17
CA GLU A 12 29.54 53.57 -12.13
C GLU A 12 29.20 54.93 -11.47
N LYS A 13 28.47 54.92 -10.35
CA LYS A 13 28.04 56.15 -9.66
C LYS A 13 29.13 56.78 -8.79
N ASN A 14 30.06 55.98 -8.27
CA ASN A 14 30.97 56.43 -7.21
C ASN A 14 32.46 56.23 -7.56
N GLY A 15 32.78 55.62 -8.71
CA GLY A 15 34.16 55.31 -9.15
C GLY A 15 34.94 54.36 -8.22
N LYS A 16 34.34 53.92 -7.11
CA LYS A 16 34.97 53.03 -6.13
C LYS A 16 35.01 51.62 -6.69
N SER A 17 36.20 51.03 -6.72
CA SER A 17 36.43 49.65 -7.07
C SER A 17 36.38 48.77 -5.83
N TYR A 18 35.58 47.72 -5.87
CA TYR A 18 35.53 46.69 -4.85
C TYR A 18 36.25 45.47 -5.39
N SER A 19 37.35 45.08 -4.75
CA SER A 19 38.06 43.84 -5.07
C SER A 19 37.60 42.74 -4.13
N VAL A 20 36.91 41.74 -4.67
CA VAL A 20 36.49 40.57 -3.90
C VAL A 20 37.47 39.43 -4.18
N LYS A 21 38.13 38.97 -3.11
CA LYS A 21 39.02 37.80 -3.15
C LYS A 21 38.16 36.55 -2.99
N LEU A 22 37.97 35.80 -4.08
CA LEU A 22 37.22 34.55 -4.04
C LEU A 22 38.17 33.38 -3.77
N HIS A 23 37.86 32.59 -2.75
CA HIS A 23 38.61 31.37 -2.47
C HIS A 23 38.18 30.28 -3.46
N PRO A 24 39.10 29.54 -4.10
CA PRO A 24 38.75 28.50 -5.08
C PRO A 24 37.82 27.43 -4.50
N GLY A 25 37.96 27.12 -3.20
CA GLY A 25 37.05 26.21 -2.50
C GLY A 25 35.59 26.70 -2.41
N LEU A 26 35.38 28.02 -2.28
CA LEU A 26 34.03 28.60 -2.25
C LEU A 26 33.36 28.47 -3.62
N LEU A 27 34.11 28.72 -4.70
CA LEU A 27 33.60 28.55 -6.07
C LEU A 27 33.22 27.10 -6.35
N LEU A 28 34.03 26.14 -5.90
CA LEU A 28 33.76 24.72 -6.05
C LEU A 28 32.50 24.30 -5.28
N LEU A 29 32.29 24.82 -4.07
CA LEU A 29 31.10 24.55 -3.26
C LEU A 29 29.83 25.11 -3.92
N ILE A 30 29.88 26.36 -4.42
CA ILE A 30 28.76 26.97 -5.16
C ILE A 30 28.45 26.16 -6.41
N LEU A 31 29.47 25.74 -7.15
CA LEU A 31 29.31 24.92 -8.36
C LEU A 31 28.65 23.56 -8.05
N LEU A 32 29.12 22.87 -7.01
CA LEU A 32 28.53 21.59 -6.58
C LEU A 32 27.08 21.75 -6.13
N THR A 33 26.78 22.82 -5.39
CA THR A 33 25.42 23.12 -4.94
C THR A 33 24.49 23.40 -6.12
N ALA A 34 24.96 24.20 -7.08
CA ALA A 34 24.21 24.46 -8.32
C ALA A 34 23.97 23.18 -9.12
N LEU A 35 24.99 22.34 -9.28
CA LEU A 35 24.87 21.07 -10.01
C LEU A 35 23.90 20.10 -9.32
N GLY A 36 23.98 19.99 -7.99
CA GLY A 36 23.06 19.19 -7.19
C GLY A 36 21.61 19.67 -7.30
N GLY A 37 21.40 21.00 -7.28
CA GLY A 37 20.09 21.61 -7.50
C GLY A 37 19.50 21.28 -8.87
N VAL A 38 20.31 21.32 -9.93
CA VAL A 38 19.86 20.93 -11.29
C VAL A 38 19.48 19.46 -11.35
N LEU A 39 20.27 18.56 -10.75
CA LEU A 39 19.95 17.13 -10.70
C LEU A 39 18.64 16.86 -9.93
N ALA A 40 18.46 17.50 -8.77
CA ALA A 40 17.23 17.40 -8.00
C ALA A 40 16.01 17.91 -8.80
N ALA A 41 16.17 19.00 -9.55
CA ALA A 41 15.12 19.53 -10.42
C ALA A 41 14.76 18.57 -11.56
N ILE A 42 15.74 17.89 -12.17
CA ILE A 42 15.50 16.88 -13.21
C ILE A 42 14.73 15.67 -12.63
N VAL A 43 15.11 15.17 -11.46
CA VAL A 43 14.41 14.07 -10.78
C VAL A 43 12.98 14.48 -10.41
N SER A 44 12.82 15.68 -9.85
CA SER A 44 11.49 16.21 -9.49
C SER A 44 10.60 16.40 -10.73
N SER A 45 11.15 16.95 -11.81
CA SER A 45 10.43 17.18 -13.08
C SER A 45 10.02 15.86 -13.73
N THR A 46 10.90 14.86 -13.78
CA THR A 46 10.55 13.53 -14.30
C THR A 46 9.49 12.84 -13.45
N GLY A 47 9.54 12.98 -12.12
CA GLY A 47 8.48 12.52 -11.21
C GLY A 47 7.14 13.24 -11.44
N TYR A 48 7.18 14.55 -11.65
CA TYR A 48 5.99 15.37 -11.93
C TYR A 48 5.33 14.96 -13.26
N ILE A 49 6.12 14.78 -14.33
CA ILE A 49 5.59 14.33 -15.63
C ILE A 49 4.97 12.93 -15.52
N MET A 50 5.54 12.02 -14.72
CA MET A 50 4.95 10.70 -14.47
C MET A 50 3.60 10.82 -13.74
N MET A 51 3.49 11.73 -12.77
CA MET A 51 2.26 11.97 -12.03
C MET A 51 1.17 12.59 -12.90
N LEU A 52 1.52 13.50 -13.80
CA LEU A 52 0.57 14.09 -14.75
C LEU A 52 -0.01 13.03 -15.70
N LYS A 53 0.82 12.11 -16.20
CA LYS A 53 0.33 11.01 -17.04
C LYS A 53 -0.65 10.11 -16.28
N ARG A 54 -0.34 9.76 -15.03
CA ARG A 54 -1.25 8.95 -14.18
C ARG A 54 -2.60 9.62 -13.97
N HIS A 55 -2.64 10.95 -13.79
CA HIS A 55 -3.89 11.66 -13.60
C HIS A 55 -4.74 11.71 -14.88
N ASN A 56 -4.09 11.94 -16.03
CA ASN A 56 -4.76 11.94 -17.32
C ASN A 56 -5.30 10.56 -17.70
N ASP A 57 -4.53 9.50 -17.44
CA ASP A 57 -4.96 8.12 -17.67
C ASP A 57 -6.17 7.78 -16.77
N LEU A 58 -6.18 8.26 -15.52
CA LEU A 58 -7.31 8.08 -14.60
C LEU A 58 -8.57 8.77 -15.14
N LEU A 59 -8.48 10.00 -15.63
CA LEU A 59 -9.60 10.71 -16.26
C LEU A 59 -10.16 9.93 -17.47
N SER A 60 -9.28 9.38 -18.32
CA SER A 60 -9.71 8.56 -19.46
C SER A 60 -10.40 7.26 -19.04
N SER A 61 -10.03 6.71 -17.87
CA SER A 61 -10.68 5.51 -17.32
C SER A 61 -12.08 5.80 -16.78
N HIS A 62 -12.30 7.00 -16.21
CA HIS A 62 -13.61 7.44 -15.78
C HIS A 62 -14.58 7.63 -16.95
N GLU A 63 -14.10 8.16 -18.07
CA GLU A 63 -14.92 8.34 -19.28
C GLU A 63 -15.35 7.00 -19.88
N ARG A 64 -14.44 6.01 -19.94
CA ARG A 64 -14.76 4.65 -20.40
C ARG A 64 -15.74 3.94 -19.47
N LEU A 65 -15.56 4.07 -18.16
CA LEU A 65 -16.48 3.45 -17.19
C LEU A 65 -17.87 4.09 -17.26
N ALA A 66 -17.95 5.41 -17.42
CA ALA A 66 -19.22 6.11 -17.61
C ALA A 66 -19.94 5.63 -18.88
N TYR A 67 -19.19 5.42 -19.97
CA TYR A 67 -19.74 4.87 -21.21
C TYR A 67 -20.26 3.44 -21.04
N GLU A 68 -19.50 2.56 -20.38
CA GLU A 68 -19.95 1.17 -20.13
C GLU A 68 -21.17 1.10 -19.22
N VAL A 69 -21.22 1.89 -18.15
CA VAL A 69 -22.37 1.96 -17.24
C VAL A 69 -23.60 2.44 -18.00
N GLN A 70 -23.46 3.45 -18.86
CA GLN A 70 -24.58 3.97 -19.64
C GLN A 70 -25.09 2.94 -20.65
N ARG A 71 -24.18 2.23 -21.33
CA ARG A 71 -24.53 1.16 -22.27
C ARG A 71 -25.25 0.01 -21.57
N LEU A 72 -24.77 -0.45 -20.42
CA LEU A 72 -25.42 -1.50 -19.63
C LEU A 72 -26.81 -1.08 -19.13
N ARG A 73 -26.96 0.19 -18.75
CA ARG A 73 -28.25 0.74 -18.33
C ARG A 73 -29.26 0.74 -19.47
N GLN A 74 -28.80 1.05 -20.68
CA GLN A 74 -29.62 1.04 -21.88
C GLN A 74 -30.00 -0.39 -22.29
N ASP A 75 -29.04 -1.32 -22.27
CA ASP A 75 -29.31 -2.75 -22.50
C ASP A 75 -30.33 -3.32 -21.48
N TYR A 76 -30.21 -2.94 -20.21
CA TYR A 76 -31.21 -3.28 -19.19
C TYR A 76 -32.58 -2.66 -19.49
N HIS A 77 -32.63 -1.42 -19.97
CA HIS A 77 -33.88 -0.75 -20.33
C HIS A 77 -34.56 -1.40 -21.54
N ASP A 78 -33.80 -1.73 -22.58
CA ASP A 78 -34.30 -2.42 -23.78
C ASP A 78 -34.79 -3.83 -23.42
N ARG A 79 -34.05 -4.54 -22.55
CA ARG A 79 -34.41 -5.90 -22.11
C ARG A 79 -35.59 -5.92 -21.13
N SER A 80 -35.75 -4.90 -20.28
CA SER A 80 -36.94 -4.75 -19.41
C SER A 80 -38.19 -4.34 -20.19
N THR A 81 -38.04 -3.56 -21.25
CA THR A 81 -39.14 -3.20 -22.15
C THR A 81 -39.57 -4.39 -23.03
N ALA A 82 -38.63 -5.26 -23.40
CA ALA A 82 -38.92 -6.50 -24.14
C ALA A 82 -39.51 -7.63 -23.28
N ALA A 83 -39.40 -7.56 -21.94
CA ALA A 83 -39.75 -8.65 -21.03
C ALA A 83 -41.10 -8.48 -20.30
N GLN A 84 -42.00 -7.59 -20.72
CA GLN A 84 -43.38 -7.60 -20.21
C GLN A 84 -44.25 -8.60 -20.97
N PRO A 85 -44.53 -9.75 -20.34
CA PRO A 85 -45.90 -10.22 -20.21
C PRO A 85 -46.37 -10.20 -18.75
N THR A 86 -47.60 -9.71 -18.61
CA THR A 86 -48.55 -9.77 -17.49
C THR A 86 -48.41 -10.97 -16.54
N THR A 87 -48.41 -10.74 -15.21
CA THR A 87 -49.43 -11.23 -14.23
C THR A 87 -48.89 -11.30 -12.78
N ALA A 88 -49.55 -10.52 -11.90
CA ALA A 88 -49.90 -10.73 -10.48
C ALA A 88 -48.85 -11.05 -9.38
N LYS A 89 -48.68 -10.06 -8.49
CA LYS A 89 -48.86 -10.01 -7.00
C LYS A 89 -48.16 -11.06 -6.08
N PRO A 90 -47.48 -10.60 -5.00
CA PRO A 90 -46.67 -11.43 -4.08
C PRO A 90 -47.50 -12.14 -3.01
N THR A 91 -47.10 -13.37 -2.65
CA THR A 91 -47.55 -14.07 -1.44
C THR A 91 -46.39 -14.15 -0.45
N VAL A 92 -46.60 -13.49 0.68
CA VAL A 92 -45.84 -13.53 1.94
C VAL A 92 -46.31 -14.76 2.75
N SER A 93 -45.51 -15.16 3.75
CA SER A 93 -45.69 -16.21 4.79
C SER A 93 -45.00 -17.54 4.49
N ASP A 94 -44.17 -18.14 5.36
CA ASP A 94 -44.00 -17.99 6.82
C ASP A 94 -42.59 -18.34 7.31
N VAL A 95 -42.20 -17.68 8.42
CA VAL A 95 -41.13 -18.05 9.36
C VAL A 95 -41.81 -18.52 10.66
N PRO A 96 -41.27 -19.56 11.33
CA PRO A 96 -41.06 -19.48 12.79
C PRO A 96 -39.68 -20.07 13.19
N ALA A 97 -38.76 -19.38 13.87
CA ALA A 97 -38.66 -19.14 15.35
C ALA A 97 -39.06 -20.38 16.19
N ALA A 98 -38.29 -20.97 17.12
CA ALA A 98 -37.05 -20.71 17.85
C ALA A 98 -36.49 -22.08 18.34
N SER A 99 -35.23 -22.24 18.73
CA SER A 99 -34.80 -22.14 20.15
C SER A 99 -33.28 -22.23 20.31
N VAL A 100 -32.83 -21.63 21.41
CA VAL A 100 -31.47 -21.25 21.81
C VAL A 100 -30.91 -22.23 22.88
N GLN A 101 -29.57 -22.23 23.05
CA GLN A 101 -28.72 -22.71 24.18
C GLN A 101 -28.39 -24.22 24.24
N ASP A 102 -27.17 -24.69 24.57
CA ASP A 102 -26.08 -24.11 25.39
C ASP A 102 -24.68 -24.77 25.10
N ASN A 103 -23.62 -24.14 25.65
CA ASN A 103 -22.15 -24.39 25.60
C ASN A 103 -21.68 -25.85 25.93
N GLU A 104 -20.51 -26.40 25.57
CA GLU A 104 -19.08 -25.99 25.70
C GLU A 104 -18.17 -26.93 24.83
N PRO A 105 -16.87 -26.62 24.60
CA PRO A 105 -16.02 -27.16 23.53
C PRO A 105 -15.25 -28.43 23.98
N PRO A 106 -14.64 -29.21 23.05
CA PRO A 106 -13.27 -28.90 22.64
C PRO A 106 -12.92 -29.34 21.20
N ARG A 107 -11.74 -28.84 20.78
CA ARG A 107 -10.84 -29.42 19.76
C ARG A 107 -11.08 -29.07 18.28
N THR A 108 -10.06 -28.38 17.77
CA THR A 108 -9.49 -28.55 16.43
C THR A 108 -10.24 -27.85 15.29
N ALA A 109 -10.01 -26.54 15.15
CA ALA A 109 -9.83 -25.98 13.81
C ALA A 109 -8.34 -26.14 13.48
N GLU A 110 -7.87 -27.35 13.23
CA GLU A 110 -7.75 -27.88 11.86
C GLU A 110 -7.39 -26.76 10.89
N GLN A 111 -6.09 -26.67 10.63
CA GLN A 111 -5.51 -25.90 9.54
C GLN A 111 -6.41 -26.03 8.32
N ALA A 112 -6.91 -24.89 7.82
CA ALA A 112 -7.41 -24.82 6.46
C ALA A 112 -6.22 -25.04 5.53
N GLY A 113 -5.89 -26.31 5.32
CA GLY A 113 -5.06 -26.81 4.24
C GLY A 113 -5.77 -26.51 2.93
N GLY A 114 -5.63 -25.28 2.47
CA GLY A 114 -5.86 -24.96 1.07
C GLY A 114 -4.85 -25.76 0.25
N ALA A 115 -5.35 -26.41 -0.81
CA ALA A 115 -4.57 -27.11 -1.83
C ALA A 115 -3.18 -26.49 -2.06
N PRO A 116 -2.13 -27.27 -2.39
CA PRO A 116 -0.78 -26.75 -2.54
C PRO A 116 -0.77 -25.60 -3.55
N SER A 117 -0.85 -24.37 -3.03
CA SER A 117 -0.74 -23.19 -3.84
C SER A 117 0.70 -23.18 -4.34
N ALA A 118 0.87 -22.95 -5.64
CA ALA A 118 2.19 -22.87 -6.23
C ALA A 118 3.04 -21.75 -5.58
N LEU A 119 2.43 -20.84 -4.83
CA LEU A 119 3.09 -19.82 -4.05
C LEU A 119 3.10 -20.18 -2.56
N ALA A 120 4.21 -19.88 -1.89
CA ALA A 120 4.37 -20.05 -0.45
C ALA A 120 5.12 -18.86 0.15
N LEU A 121 4.92 -18.62 1.44
CA LEU A 121 5.69 -17.65 2.23
C LEU A 121 6.67 -18.42 3.13
N ASP A 122 7.86 -17.87 3.29
CA ASP A 122 8.92 -18.43 4.13
C ASP A 122 9.66 -17.30 4.85
N ALA A 123 10.29 -17.62 5.97
CA ALA A 123 11.01 -16.67 6.83
C ALA A 123 10.22 -15.38 7.09
N VAL A 124 8.96 -15.52 7.52
CA VAL A 124 8.10 -14.37 7.82
C VAL A 124 8.49 -13.79 9.18
N THR A 125 8.83 -12.50 9.16
CA THR A 125 9.22 -11.71 10.32
C THR A 125 8.33 -10.50 10.39
N VAL A 126 7.73 -10.27 11.56
CA VAL A 126 6.85 -9.15 11.85
C VAL A 126 7.38 -8.46 13.11
N GLU A 127 7.85 -7.23 12.97
CA GLU A 127 8.55 -6.50 14.03
C GLU A 127 8.01 -5.08 14.14
N ASN A 128 7.88 -4.58 15.36
CA ASN A 128 7.65 -3.14 15.57
C ASN A 128 8.98 -2.41 15.38
N LEU A 129 8.97 -1.29 14.66
CA LEU A 129 10.14 -0.42 14.58
C LEU A 129 10.46 0.19 15.96
N PRO A 130 11.71 0.62 16.21
CA PRO A 130 12.11 1.19 17.50
C PRO A 130 11.33 2.43 17.94
N ASP A 131 10.82 3.20 16.97
CA ASP A 131 9.94 4.36 17.21
C ASP A 131 8.52 3.95 17.66
N GLY A 132 8.16 2.67 17.45
CA GLY A 132 6.84 2.14 17.71
C GLY A 132 5.75 2.73 16.82
N GLU A 133 6.10 3.52 15.80
CA GLU A 133 5.16 4.21 14.91
C GLU A 133 4.81 3.37 13.69
N ALA A 134 5.63 2.36 13.38
CA ALA A 134 5.41 1.48 12.26
C ALA A 134 5.76 0.03 12.57
N LEU A 135 5.17 -0.85 11.77
CA LEU A 135 5.44 -2.27 11.71
C LEU A 135 6.27 -2.57 10.46
N GLN A 136 7.36 -3.31 10.63
CA GLN A 136 8.12 -3.90 9.54
C GLN A 136 7.68 -5.34 9.33
N VAL A 137 7.31 -5.68 8.10
CA VAL A 137 6.99 -7.05 7.71
C VAL A 137 7.97 -7.46 6.62
N SER A 138 8.73 -8.52 6.88
CA SER A 138 9.71 -9.09 5.96
C SER A 138 9.43 -10.57 5.72
N PHE A 139 9.52 -11.02 4.48
CA PHE A 139 9.34 -12.43 4.13
C PHE A 139 9.96 -12.77 2.78
N LYS A 140 10.07 -14.07 2.53
CA LYS A 140 10.43 -14.64 1.23
C LYS A 140 9.19 -15.22 0.56
N LEU A 141 8.80 -14.63 -0.56
CA LEU A 141 7.77 -15.21 -1.45
C LEU A 141 8.43 -16.25 -2.34
N ILE A 142 7.99 -17.50 -2.25
CA ILE A 142 8.54 -18.66 -2.97
C ILE A 142 7.53 -19.17 -4.00
N ASN A 143 8.02 -19.47 -5.18
CA ASN A 143 7.32 -20.22 -6.21
C ASN A 143 7.79 -21.68 -6.18
N ARG A 144 6.86 -22.59 -5.89
CA ARG A 144 7.04 -24.04 -5.85
C ARG A 144 6.73 -24.72 -7.19
N ALA A 145 6.15 -24.01 -8.16
CA ALA A 145 5.96 -24.54 -9.51
C ALA A 145 7.30 -24.56 -10.25
N ALA A 146 7.75 -25.75 -10.62
CA ALA A 146 9.03 -25.97 -11.29
C ALA A 146 9.13 -25.13 -12.58
N GLY A 147 10.06 -24.17 -12.62
CA GLY A 147 10.45 -23.40 -13.81
C GLY A 147 9.42 -22.42 -14.37
N THR A 148 8.16 -22.45 -13.91
CA THR A 148 7.09 -21.60 -14.45
C THR A 148 7.07 -20.26 -13.73
N ARG A 149 7.13 -19.15 -14.48
CA ARG A 149 7.01 -17.81 -13.90
C ARG A 149 5.57 -17.54 -13.44
N ILE A 150 5.40 -17.23 -12.16
CA ILE A 150 4.11 -16.82 -11.59
C ILE A 150 4.15 -15.31 -11.32
N SER A 151 3.05 -14.63 -11.62
CA SER A 151 2.93 -13.19 -11.45
C SER A 151 1.54 -12.80 -10.96
N GLY A 152 1.45 -11.67 -10.28
CA GLY A 152 0.24 -11.22 -9.62
C GLY A 152 0.46 -9.99 -8.78
N TYR A 153 -0.42 -9.79 -7.81
CA TYR A 153 -0.44 -8.63 -6.91
C TYR A 153 -0.40 -9.09 -5.46
N LEU A 154 0.30 -8.32 -4.64
CA LEU A 154 0.55 -8.62 -3.24
C LEU A 154 0.07 -7.46 -2.36
N PHE A 155 -0.60 -7.80 -1.27
CA PHE A 155 -0.85 -6.88 -0.17
C PHE A 155 -0.37 -7.47 1.15
N VAL A 156 0.04 -6.58 2.03
CA VAL A 156 0.24 -6.84 3.45
C VAL A 156 -0.70 -5.93 4.20
N ILE A 157 -1.59 -6.48 5.00
CA ILE A 157 -2.69 -5.76 5.64
C ILE A 157 -2.55 -5.92 7.15
N ALA A 158 -2.32 -4.83 7.85
CA ALA A 158 -2.29 -4.80 9.29
C ALA A 158 -3.66 -4.34 9.83
N HIS A 159 -4.13 -4.97 10.90
CA HIS A 159 -5.39 -4.59 11.53
C HIS A 159 -5.34 -4.75 13.04
N THR A 160 -6.24 -4.04 13.71
CA THR A 160 -6.46 -4.16 15.15
C THR A 160 -7.77 -4.91 15.41
N THR A 161 -7.74 -5.86 16.33
CA THR A 161 -8.94 -6.56 16.80
C THR A 161 -9.57 -5.89 18.04
N GLU A 162 -8.92 -4.87 18.58
CA GLU A 162 -9.32 -4.22 19.85
C GLU A 162 -10.22 -3.01 19.63
N SER A 163 -10.35 -2.52 18.39
CA SER A 163 -11.27 -1.44 18.03
C SER A 163 -12.53 -1.96 17.35
N ILE A 164 -13.66 -1.31 17.63
CA ILE A 164 -14.94 -1.53 16.92
C ILE A 164 -15.38 -0.18 16.33
N PRO A 165 -15.39 -0.01 14.99
CA PRO A 165 -15.01 -1.00 13.98
C PRO A 165 -13.49 -1.27 13.93
N PRO A 166 -13.04 -2.43 13.40
CA PRO A 166 -11.62 -2.72 13.19
C PRO A 166 -10.97 -1.69 12.28
N VAL A 167 -9.80 -1.18 12.67
CA VAL A 167 -8.99 -0.29 11.82
C VAL A 167 -8.03 -1.13 10.99
N PHE A 168 -8.00 -0.87 9.68
CA PHE A 168 -7.11 -1.54 8.73
C PHE A 168 -6.14 -0.53 8.10
N LYS A 169 -4.89 -0.96 7.89
CA LYS A 169 -3.89 -0.29 7.06
C LYS A 169 -3.24 -1.33 6.17
N SER A 170 -2.81 -0.94 4.98
CA SER A 170 -2.16 -1.87 4.04
C SER A 170 -0.90 -1.31 3.44
N TRP A 171 -0.04 -2.21 3.00
CA TRP A 171 1.01 -1.94 2.05
C TRP A 171 0.79 -2.79 0.77
N PRO A 172 0.81 -2.17 -0.43
CA PRO A 172 0.72 -0.73 -0.66
C PRO A 172 -0.56 -0.10 -0.07
N ASP A 173 -0.58 1.21 0.05
CA ASP A 173 -1.77 1.94 0.49
C ASP A 173 -2.90 1.71 -0.51
N ALA A 174 -4.03 1.22 -0.03
CA ALA A 174 -5.21 0.94 -0.83
C ALA A 174 -6.48 1.10 -0.01
N VAL A 175 -7.59 1.32 -0.71
CA VAL A 175 -8.91 1.34 -0.08
C VAL A 175 -9.29 -0.09 0.27
N LEU A 176 -9.56 -0.34 1.55
CA LEU A 176 -9.95 -1.64 2.08
C LEU A 176 -11.43 -1.64 2.47
N GLU A 177 -12.14 -2.69 2.07
CA GLU A 177 -13.51 -2.98 2.49
C GLU A 177 -13.48 -4.25 3.35
N GLY A 178 -13.66 -4.10 4.67
CA GLY A 178 -13.60 -5.22 5.61
C GLY A 178 -12.29 -6.01 5.59
N GLY A 179 -11.15 -5.32 5.40
CA GLY A 179 -9.83 -5.94 5.31
C GLY A 179 -9.49 -6.56 3.95
N THR A 180 -10.33 -6.35 2.93
CA THR A 180 -10.06 -6.77 1.54
C THR A 180 -9.82 -5.56 0.66
N PRO A 181 -8.78 -5.54 -0.20
CA PRO A 181 -8.58 -4.47 -1.17
C PRO A 181 -9.76 -4.36 -2.13
N ARG A 182 -10.32 -3.16 -2.27
CA ARG A 182 -11.40 -2.88 -3.23
C ARG A 182 -10.95 -3.14 -4.67
N ASP A 183 -9.70 -2.81 -4.98
CA ASP A 183 -9.06 -3.14 -6.25
C ASP A 183 -7.77 -3.94 -6.00
N PHE A 184 -7.78 -5.22 -6.37
CA PHE A 184 -6.63 -6.10 -6.23
C PHE A 184 -5.41 -5.63 -7.04
N ARG A 185 -5.60 -4.81 -8.08
CA ARG A 185 -4.53 -4.33 -8.96
C ARG A 185 -3.69 -3.21 -8.33
N GLN A 186 -4.19 -2.60 -7.24
CA GLN A 186 -3.42 -1.62 -6.44
C GLN A 186 -2.30 -2.26 -5.62
N GLY A 187 -2.25 -3.60 -5.57
CA GLY A 187 -1.22 -4.32 -4.83
C GLY A 187 0.16 -4.18 -5.45
N SER A 188 1.18 -4.54 -4.69
CA SER A 188 2.55 -4.57 -5.19
C SER A 188 2.68 -5.67 -6.22
N PHE A 189 2.98 -5.31 -7.48
CA PHE A 189 3.17 -6.30 -8.52
C PHE A 189 4.38 -7.20 -8.23
N PHE A 190 4.20 -8.51 -8.40
CA PHE A 190 5.29 -9.48 -8.36
C PHE A 190 5.29 -10.37 -9.60
N SER A 191 6.48 -10.84 -9.96
CA SER A 191 6.70 -11.79 -11.02
C SER A 191 7.96 -12.58 -10.71
N ILE A 192 7.82 -13.85 -10.37
CA ILE A 192 8.92 -14.68 -9.85
C ILE A 192 8.98 -16.04 -10.53
N THR A 193 10.19 -16.54 -10.77
CA THR A 193 10.45 -17.93 -11.19
C THR A 193 10.84 -18.82 -10.03
N GLN A 194 11.49 -18.26 -9.00
CA GLN A 194 11.94 -18.99 -7.82
C GLN A 194 11.49 -18.30 -6.53
N TYR A 195 12.06 -17.13 -6.21
CA TYR A 195 11.66 -16.38 -5.03
C TYR A 195 11.88 -14.88 -5.17
N LYS A 196 11.23 -14.09 -4.31
CA LYS A 196 11.47 -12.66 -4.10
C LYS A 196 11.43 -12.36 -2.61
N ARG A 197 12.40 -11.59 -2.11
CA ARG A 197 12.34 -11.01 -0.76
C ARG A 197 11.46 -9.77 -0.80
N VAL A 198 10.57 -9.66 0.18
CA VAL A 198 9.70 -8.51 0.35
C VAL A 198 9.93 -7.98 1.75
N THR A 199 10.16 -6.67 1.84
CA THR A 199 10.20 -5.92 3.10
C THR A 199 9.30 -4.72 2.90
N CYS A 200 8.39 -4.50 3.84
CA CYS A 200 7.46 -3.38 3.80
C CYS A 200 7.27 -2.78 5.18
N ARG A 201 6.91 -1.50 5.19
CA ARG A 201 6.60 -0.70 6.38
C ARG A 201 5.12 -0.36 6.32
N ILE A 202 4.40 -0.64 7.40
CA ILE A 202 3.00 -0.24 7.60
C ILE A 202 2.97 0.64 8.84
N GLU A 203 2.46 1.84 8.72
CA GLU A 203 2.27 2.72 9.88
C GLU A 203 1.27 2.10 10.86
N GLN A 204 1.47 2.32 12.15
CA GLN A 204 0.51 1.94 13.18
C GLN A 204 -0.78 2.79 13.05
N ALA A 205 -1.85 2.32 13.68
CA ALA A 205 -3.04 3.15 13.91
C ALA A 205 -2.71 4.30 14.89
N ALA A 206 -3.65 5.23 15.05
CA ALA A 206 -3.49 6.38 15.95
C ALA A 206 -2.98 5.96 17.36
N ALA A 207 -2.24 6.86 18.00
CA ALA A 207 -1.52 6.60 19.25
C ALA A 207 -2.41 5.90 20.30
N GLY A 208 -2.04 4.66 20.63
CA GLY A 208 -2.66 3.86 21.70
C GLY A 208 -3.27 2.53 21.27
N ILE A 209 -3.60 2.35 19.98
CA ILE A 209 -4.20 1.09 19.49
C ILE A 209 -3.18 0.36 18.60
N PRO A 210 -2.53 -0.71 19.09
CA PRO A 210 -1.58 -1.45 18.29
C PRO A 210 -2.31 -2.25 17.20
N MET A 211 -1.74 -2.28 16.00
CA MET A 211 -2.14 -3.26 15.00
C MET A 211 -1.58 -4.61 15.43
N ASN A 212 -2.46 -5.51 15.88
CA ASN A 212 -2.07 -6.76 16.54
C ASN A 212 -2.06 -7.97 15.59
N ARG A 213 -2.49 -7.77 14.34
CA ARG A 213 -2.56 -8.81 13.30
C ARG A 213 -2.10 -8.30 11.95
N VAL A 214 -1.42 -9.17 11.20
CA VAL A 214 -0.98 -8.94 9.82
C VAL A 214 -1.46 -10.07 8.94
N THR A 215 -2.13 -9.73 7.84
CA THR A 215 -2.52 -10.65 6.78
C THR A 215 -1.71 -10.37 5.52
N ILE A 216 -1.02 -11.38 5.01
CA ILE A 216 -0.36 -11.34 3.70
C ILE A 216 -1.30 -12.02 2.70
N VAL A 217 -1.71 -11.28 1.67
CA VAL A 217 -2.64 -11.78 0.64
C VAL A 217 -2.07 -11.59 -0.75
N LEU A 218 -2.19 -12.63 -1.57
CA LEU A 218 -1.74 -12.64 -2.96
C LEU A 218 -2.92 -12.89 -3.89
N TYR A 219 -2.94 -12.13 -4.98
CA TYR A 219 -3.88 -12.26 -6.08
C TYR A 219 -3.14 -12.66 -7.36
N SER A 220 -3.76 -13.51 -8.17
CA SER A 220 -3.32 -13.76 -9.54
C SER A 220 -3.54 -12.52 -10.42
N LYS A 221 -3.00 -12.53 -11.64
CA LYS A 221 -3.30 -11.50 -12.66
C LYS A 221 -4.79 -11.39 -13.01
N SER A 222 -5.56 -12.47 -12.84
CA SER A 222 -7.01 -12.50 -13.08
C SER A 222 -7.83 -11.99 -11.88
N GLY A 223 -7.19 -11.72 -10.73
CA GLY A 223 -7.87 -11.26 -9.52
C GLY A 223 -8.31 -12.37 -8.57
N SER A 224 -7.97 -13.63 -8.87
CA SER A 224 -8.26 -14.75 -7.96
C SER A 224 -7.28 -14.72 -6.78
N ARG A 225 -7.78 -14.82 -5.54
CA ARG A 225 -6.93 -14.92 -4.35
C ARG A 225 -6.22 -16.28 -4.32
N VAL A 226 -4.90 -16.27 -4.43
CA VAL A 226 -4.07 -17.48 -4.55
C VAL A 226 -3.40 -17.89 -3.23
N LEU A 227 -3.22 -16.95 -2.31
CA LEU A 227 -2.69 -17.21 -0.97
C LEU A 227 -3.21 -16.16 0.01
N GLN A 228 -3.54 -16.58 1.21
CA GLN A 228 -3.82 -15.70 2.35
C GLN A 228 -3.28 -16.36 3.61
N GLN A 229 -2.39 -15.67 4.32
CA GLN A 229 -1.81 -16.14 5.58
C GLN A 229 -1.79 -15.00 6.59
N GLU A 230 -2.10 -15.33 7.83
CA GLU A 230 -2.25 -14.38 8.92
C GLU A 230 -1.20 -14.64 10.02
N TYR A 231 -0.68 -13.57 10.59
CA TYR A 231 0.38 -13.57 11.60
C TYR A 231 0.02 -12.60 12.72
N SER A 232 0.29 -13.00 13.96
CA SER A 232 0.22 -12.09 15.11
C SER A 232 1.44 -11.18 15.14
N THR A 233 1.24 -9.92 15.51
CA THR A 233 2.37 -9.03 15.79
C THR A 233 2.89 -9.27 17.21
N PRO A 234 4.19 -9.13 17.47
CA PRO A 234 4.70 -9.15 18.84
C PRO A 234 4.04 -8.03 19.66
N SER A 235 3.56 -8.36 20.87
CA SER A 235 2.98 -7.39 21.79
C SER A 235 3.98 -6.26 22.04
N ARG A 236 3.51 -5.01 21.92
CA ARG A 236 4.29 -3.84 22.33
C ARG A 236 4.56 -4.02 23.83
N ARG A 237 5.79 -4.37 24.21
CA ARG A 237 6.22 -4.21 25.60
C ARG A 237 6.19 -2.71 25.86
N VAL A 238 5.09 -2.24 26.46
CA VAL A 238 5.09 -0.96 27.13
C VAL A 238 6.14 -1.12 28.20
N SER A 239 7.30 -0.48 28.02
CA SER A 239 8.26 -0.33 29.10
C SER A 239 7.47 0.30 30.25
N ALA A 240 7.17 -0.51 31.27
CA ALA A 240 6.68 -0.03 32.54
C ALA A 240 7.81 0.83 33.14
N HIS A 241 7.81 2.10 32.78
CA HIS A 241 8.40 3.14 33.58
C HIS A 241 7.26 4.00 34.09
N GLU A 242 7.31 4.20 35.40
CA GLU A 242 6.37 4.96 36.23
C GLU A 242 5.07 4.26 36.62
N GLU A 243 5.17 3.50 37.71
CA GLU A 243 4.41 3.65 38.97
C GLU A 243 4.96 2.53 39.90
N THR A 244 5.42 2.73 41.14
CA THR A 244 4.87 3.58 42.20
C THR A 244 5.96 3.89 43.24
N LEU A 245 5.91 5.13 43.73
CA LEU A 245 6.38 5.71 45.00
C LEU A 245 6.54 4.75 46.19
N LEU A 246 7.65 4.88 46.93
CA LEU A 246 7.72 5.46 48.29
C LEU A 246 9.17 5.56 48.78
#